data_AF-A0A1J5VIL6-F1
#
_entry.id   AF-A0A1J5VIL6-F1
#
_cell.length_a   1.000
_cell.length_b   1.000
_cell.length_c   1.000
_cell.angle_alpha   90.00
_cell.angle_beta   90.00
_cell.angle_gamma   90.00
#
_symmetry.space_group_name_H-M   'P 1'
#
loop_
_entity.id
_entity.type
_entity.pdbx_description
1 polymer ?
#
loop_
_entity_poly.entity_id
_entity_poly.type
_entity_poly.pdbx_seq_one_letter_code
_entity_poly.pdbx_strand_id
1 'polypeptide(L)'
;MGDADGNPLMTLPDATTDGVTAPEQWMDSPDVSFTMPVMTPAGEQQRAYQLLIANELDHIDASGRLEVNPTLYTLLAAWRGKDGGIVRRGGVIITASAEDPDNDGLPQTMTISALNAADVWNTIFAVSWPAAWWAAKPYEKTTDESQLKYSRAWSMARVELAGQAMFRWKEGKAGFVIRRLAQESLDAMMMTQADPDGTRWVDDPFHVVEVPEVDNTPVISLDAADGSLWDTVAAQARNAGVILGARVWWPGDKPVRCWNQATSSMTPQQVDISPSQGASQRTLAYRAFPHAMIVLTVKEVAHV
;
A
#
# COMPACT_ATOMS: atom_id res chain seq x y z
N MET A 1 -4.97 5.86 -15.00
CA MET A 1 -4.32 6.72 -13.98
C MET A 1 -5.40 7.28 -13.08
N GLY A 2 -5.18 7.25 -11.77
CA GLY A 2 -6.10 7.80 -10.77
C GLY A 2 -5.44 8.88 -9.90
N ASP A 3 -6.24 9.52 -9.06
CA ASP A 3 -5.73 10.38 -7.98
C ASP A 3 -5.15 9.52 -6.83
N ALA A 4 -4.67 10.17 -5.78
CA ALA A 4 -4.12 9.51 -4.59
C ALA A 4 -5.15 8.63 -3.86
N ASP A 5 -6.45 8.95 -3.98
CA ASP A 5 -7.56 8.21 -3.38
C ASP A 5 -8.02 7.03 -4.26
N GLY A 6 -7.40 6.86 -5.43
CA GLY A 6 -7.69 5.78 -6.36
C GLY A 6 -8.91 6.05 -7.26
N ASN A 7 -9.45 7.27 -7.29
CA ASN A 7 -10.49 7.64 -8.24
C ASN A 7 -9.89 7.74 -9.65
N PRO A 8 -10.55 7.16 -10.67
CA PRO A 8 -10.02 7.18 -12.02
C PRO A 8 -10.05 8.60 -12.61
N LEU A 9 -8.88 9.12 -13.00
CA LEU A 9 -8.75 10.43 -13.66
C LEU A 9 -8.80 10.31 -15.19
N MET A 10 -8.13 9.28 -15.74
CA MET A 10 -8.10 9.01 -17.17
C MET A 10 -7.67 7.58 -17.50
N THR A 11 -8.07 7.14 -18.69
CA THR A 11 -7.58 5.92 -19.33
C THR A 11 -6.28 6.23 -20.08
N LEU A 12 -5.25 5.42 -19.85
CA LEU A 12 -4.00 5.51 -20.62
C LEU A 12 -4.18 4.77 -21.97
N PRO A 13 -3.46 5.19 -23.02
CA PRO A 13 -3.45 4.46 -24.30
C PRO A 13 -2.91 3.04 -24.12
N ASP A 14 -3.02 2.21 -25.16
CA ASP A 14 -2.40 0.88 -25.15
C ASP A 14 -0.89 0.99 -24.96
N ALA A 15 -0.34 0.07 -24.17
CA ALA A 15 1.09 -0.01 -23.95
C ALA A 15 1.82 -0.33 -25.27
N THR A 16 3.09 0.04 -25.37
CA THR A 16 3.94 -0.47 -26.46
C THR A 16 4.08 -2.00 -26.35
N THR A 17 4.59 -2.66 -27.39
CA THR A 17 4.58 -4.13 -27.53
C THR A 17 5.21 -4.91 -26.36
N ASP A 18 6.05 -4.25 -25.54
CA ASP A 18 6.71 -4.78 -24.33
C ASP A 18 6.16 -4.19 -23.01
N GLY A 19 5.10 -3.38 -23.07
CA GLY A 19 4.95 -2.18 -22.25
C GLY A 19 4.26 -2.30 -20.89
N VAL A 20 4.11 -3.50 -20.31
CA VAL A 20 3.69 -3.65 -18.90
C VAL A 20 4.51 -4.71 -18.20
N THR A 21 5.40 -4.29 -17.30
CA THR A 21 6.09 -5.20 -16.37
C THR A 21 5.44 -5.04 -14.99
N ALA A 22 4.79 -6.10 -14.48
CA ALA A 22 4.15 -6.10 -13.18
C ALA A 22 4.24 -7.48 -12.50
N PRO A 23 5.34 -7.77 -11.79
CA PRO A 23 5.58 -9.06 -11.15
C PRO A 23 4.47 -9.46 -10.17
N GLU A 24 4.18 -10.77 -10.10
CA GLU A 24 3.15 -11.31 -9.21
C GLU A 24 3.63 -11.53 -7.77
N GLN A 25 4.94 -11.60 -7.56
CA GLN A 25 5.57 -11.93 -6.29
C GLN A 25 6.57 -10.85 -5.93
N TRP A 26 6.62 -10.48 -4.65
CA TRP A 26 7.48 -9.40 -4.18
C TRP A 26 8.93 -9.84 -3.89
N MET A 27 9.23 -11.15 -3.92
CA MET A 27 10.62 -11.63 -3.81
C MET A 27 11.45 -11.37 -5.09
N ASP A 28 10.78 -11.11 -6.21
CA ASP A 28 11.40 -10.52 -7.40
C ASP A 28 11.13 -9.01 -7.34
N SER A 29 12.19 -8.21 -7.25
CA SER A 29 12.15 -6.74 -7.20
C SER A 29 11.15 -6.18 -8.22
N PRO A 30 10.06 -5.47 -7.83
CA PRO A 30 9.12 -5.00 -8.83
C PRO A 30 8.66 -3.56 -8.64
N ASP A 31 9.14 -2.67 -9.51
CA ASP A 31 8.34 -1.53 -9.92
C ASP A 31 7.35 -2.00 -11.01
N VAL A 32 6.10 -1.53 -10.94
CA VAL A 32 5.18 -1.61 -12.07
C VAL A 32 5.66 -0.60 -13.09
N SER A 33 6.13 -1.06 -14.25
CA SER A 33 6.55 -0.20 -15.34
C SER A 33 5.55 -0.26 -16.49
N PHE A 34 5.11 0.91 -16.94
CA PHE A 34 4.18 1.08 -18.04
C PHE A 34 4.77 2.03 -19.09
N THR A 35 4.95 1.56 -20.32
CA THR A 35 5.53 2.37 -21.42
C THR A 35 4.48 2.65 -22.50
N MET A 36 4.36 3.92 -22.89
CA MET A 36 3.40 4.39 -23.90
C MET A 36 3.99 5.45 -24.84
N PRO A 37 3.42 5.67 -26.03
CA PRO A 37 3.79 6.81 -26.86
C PRO A 37 3.39 8.14 -26.20
N VAL A 38 4.21 9.18 -26.37
CA VAL A 38 3.94 10.54 -25.86
C VAL A 38 2.92 11.28 -26.72
N MET A 39 2.81 10.89 -27.99
CA MET A 39 1.88 11.50 -28.94
C MET A 39 0.70 10.57 -29.23
N THR A 40 -0.47 11.16 -29.43
CA THR A 40 -1.64 10.47 -29.98
C THR A 40 -1.43 10.20 -31.49
N PRO A 41 -2.19 9.29 -32.10
CA PRO A 41 -2.16 9.11 -33.56
C PRO A 41 -2.50 10.37 -34.37
N ALA A 42 -3.17 11.36 -33.74
CA ALA A 42 -3.50 12.65 -34.34
C ALA A 42 -2.38 13.69 -34.22
N GLY A 43 -1.26 13.37 -33.55
CA GLY A 43 -0.13 14.28 -33.36
C GLY A 43 -0.31 15.26 -32.18
N GLU A 44 -1.23 15.00 -31.27
CA GLU A 44 -1.38 15.76 -30.01
C GLU A 44 -0.64 15.06 -28.87
N GLN A 45 -0.06 15.83 -27.94
CA GLN A 45 0.56 15.26 -26.75
C GLN A 45 -0.48 14.56 -25.86
N GLN A 46 -0.13 13.37 -25.36
CA GLN A 46 -0.95 12.63 -24.40
C GLN A 46 -1.08 13.43 -23.10
N ARG A 47 -2.30 13.45 -22.55
CA ARG A 47 -2.58 14.18 -21.29
C ARG A 47 -1.72 13.69 -20.11
N ALA A 48 -1.39 12.40 -20.08
CA ALA A 48 -0.53 11.84 -19.05
C ALA A 48 0.92 12.34 -19.15
N TYR A 49 1.44 12.56 -20.36
CA TYR A 49 2.74 13.20 -20.56
C TYR A 49 2.73 14.65 -20.07
N GLN A 50 1.67 15.39 -20.39
CA GLN A 50 1.53 16.78 -19.95
C GLN A 50 1.54 16.88 -18.42
N LEU A 51 0.75 16.03 -17.75
CA LEU A 51 0.60 16.06 -16.30
C LEU A 51 1.84 15.61 -15.53
N LEU A 52 2.56 14.59 -16.03
CA LEU A 52 3.67 13.99 -15.29
C LEU A 52 5.03 14.56 -15.67
N ILE A 53 5.18 15.14 -16.87
CA ILE A 53 6.48 15.58 -17.38
C ILE A 53 6.39 17.01 -17.92
N ALA A 54 5.53 17.28 -18.92
CA ALA A 54 5.62 18.53 -19.67
C ALA A 54 5.35 19.78 -18.80
N ASN A 55 4.38 19.70 -17.89
CA ASN A 55 4.05 20.82 -16.98
C ASN A 55 5.12 21.05 -15.91
N GLU A 56 6.01 20.08 -15.68
CA GLU A 56 7.07 20.16 -14.67
C GLU A 56 8.45 20.48 -15.27
N LEU A 57 8.55 20.60 -16.59
CA LEU A 57 9.79 21.01 -17.29
C LEU A 57 10.29 22.40 -16.85
N ASP A 58 9.40 23.24 -16.33
CA ASP A 58 9.70 24.59 -15.86
C ASP A 58 10.23 24.60 -14.40
N HIS A 59 10.11 23.48 -13.68
CA HIS A 59 10.48 23.30 -12.27
C HIS A 59 11.72 22.41 -12.12
N ILE A 60 12.80 22.77 -12.82
CA ILE A 60 14.09 22.11 -12.68
C ILE A 60 14.75 22.62 -11.39
N ASP A 61 15.09 21.69 -10.49
CA ASP A 61 15.76 22.04 -9.25
C ASP A 61 17.20 22.53 -9.50
N ALA A 62 17.85 23.08 -8.48
CA ALA A 62 19.23 23.58 -8.60
C ALA A 62 20.27 22.48 -8.93
N SER A 63 19.88 21.19 -8.89
CA SER A 63 20.69 20.05 -9.29
C SER A 63 20.49 19.64 -10.75
N GLY A 64 19.61 20.32 -11.49
CA GLY A 64 19.27 20.00 -12.87
C GLY A 64 18.30 18.83 -13.01
N ARG A 65 17.61 18.46 -11.92
CA ARG A 65 16.62 17.37 -11.91
C ARG A 65 15.21 17.93 -11.99
N LEU A 66 14.38 17.23 -12.75
CA LEU A 66 12.97 17.52 -12.91
C LEU A 66 12.22 16.88 -11.74
N GLU A 67 11.69 17.71 -10.84
CA GLU A 67 10.94 17.23 -9.68
C GLU A 67 9.51 16.90 -10.13
N VAL A 68 9.32 15.73 -10.73
CA VAL A 68 7.97 15.20 -10.96
C VAL A 68 7.34 15.04 -9.59
N ASN A 69 6.21 15.69 -9.28
CA ASN A 69 5.53 15.51 -7.99
C ASN A 69 4.83 14.13 -7.98
N PRO A 70 5.48 13.05 -7.49
CA PRO A 70 5.06 11.69 -7.79
C PRO A 70 3.88 11.27 -6.90
N THR A 71 3.69 11.97 -5.77
CA THR A 71 2.83 11.52 -4.67
C THR A 71 1.34 11.80 -4.87
N LEU A 72 0.93 12.34 -6.02
CA LEU A 72 -0.47 12.71 -6.29
C LEU A 72 -1.23 11.72 -7.17
N TYR A 73 -0.53 10.78 -7.83
CA TYR A 73 -1.14 9.96 -8.88
C TYR A 73 -0.89 8.46 -8.67
N THR A 74 -1.92 7.67 -8.94
CA THR A 74 -1.86 6.22 -8.92
C THR A 74 -1.87 5.67 -10.35
N LEU A 75 -0.96 4.74 -10.63
CA LEU A 75 -1.03 3.93 -11.83
C LEU A 75 -1.99 2.78 -11.55
N LEU A 76 -3.00 2.65 -12.40
CA LEU A 76 -4.00 1.60 -12.34
C LEU A 76 -4.04 0.96 -13.72
N ALA A 77 -3.63 -0.30 -13.79
CA ALA A 77 -3.57 -1.08 -15.01
C ALA A 77 -4.45 -2.32 -14.85
N ALA A 78 -5.32 -2.55 -15.83
CA ALA A 78 -6.19 -3.71 -15.87
C ALA A 78 -6.09 -4.37 -17.25
N TRP A 79 -5.84 -5.67 -17.28
CA TRP A 79 -5.78 -6.45 -18.51
C TRP A 79 -6.50 -7.78 -18.33
N ARG A 80 -6.84 -8.45 -19.43
CA ARG A 80 -7.33 -9.84 -19.37
C ARG A 80 -6.14 -10.76 -19.09
N GLY A 81 -6.22 -11.50 -17.99
CA GLY A 81 -5.29 -12.59 -17.67
C GLY A 81 -5.49 -13.80 -18.57
N LYS A 82 -4.55 -14.77 -18.47
CA LYS A 82 -4.54 -16.00 -19.27
C LYS A 82 -5.83 -16.82 -19.14
N ASP A 83 -6.50 -16.74 -17.99
CA ASP A 83 -7.74 -17.47 -17.71
C ASP A 83 -9.01 -16.67 -18.07
N GLY A 84 -8.88 -15.54 -18.78
CA GLY A 84 -9.99 -14.67 -19.17
C GLY A 84 -10.51 -13.75 -18.06
N GLY A 85 -10.05 -13.93 -16.82
CA GLY A 85 -10.30 -13.02 -15.69
C GLY A 85 -9.54 -11.71 -15.82
N ILE A 86 -10.06 -10.62 -15.26
CA ILE A 86 -9.37 -9.32 -15.27
C ILE A 86 -8.27 -9.34 -14.19
N VAL A 87 -7.02 -9.19 -14.62
CA VAL A 87 -5.87 -8.95 -13.74
C VAL A 87 -5.73 -7.44 -13.58
N ARG A 88 -5.73 -6.98 -12.33
CA ARG A 88 -5.48 -5.58 -11.98
C ARG A 88 -4.15 -5.48 -11.24
N ARG A 89 -3.37 -4.49 -11.63
CA ARG A 89 -2.15 -4.06 -10.94
C ARG A 89 -2.21 -2.56 -10.79
N GLY A 90 -1.58 -2.08 -9.74
CA GLY A 90 -1.52 -0.66 -9.50
C GLY A 90 -0.54 -0.33 -8.41
N GLY A 91 -0.27 0.95 -8.32
CA GLY A 91 0.84 1.47 -7.55
C GLY A 91 0.84 2.98 -7.49
N VAL A 92 1.53 3.54 -6.52
CA VAL A 92 1.81 4.98 -6.48
C VAL A 92 2.90 5.27 -7.49
N ILE A 93 2.69 6.22 -8.40
CA ILE A 93 3.70 6.61 -9.38
C ILE A 93 4.88 7.22 -8.64
N ILE A 94 6.09 6.72 -8.88
CA ILE A 94 7.31 7.25 -8.25
C ILE A 94 8.16 8.06 -9.22
N THR A 95 8.17 7.66 -10.49
CA THR A 95 8.91 8.36 -11.53
C THR A 95 8.17 8.23 -12.86
N ALA A 96 8.30 9.27 -13.67
CA ALA A 96 7.96 9.25 -15.07
C ALA A 96 9.17 9.74 -15.85
N SER A 97 9.58 9.00 -16.88
CA SER A 97 10.64 9.40 -17.80
C SER A 97 10.11 9.43 -19.22
N ALA A 98 10.68 10.29 -20.06
CA ALA A 98 10.40 10.31 -21.48
C ALA A 98 11.72 10.23 -22.26
N GLU A 99 11.70 9.52 -23.38
CA GLU A 99 12.87 9.34 -24.23
C GLU A 99 12.68 10.11 -25.54
N ASP A 100 13.64 10.98 -25.84
CA ASP A 100 13.78 11.69 -27.10
C ASP A 100 15.05 11.17 -27.81
N PRO A 101 14.95 10.03 -28.53
CA PRO A 101 16.12 9.41 -29.16
C PRO A 101 16.68 10.27 -30.31
N ASP A 102 15.85 11.10 -30.93
CA ASP A 102 16.24 11.96 -32.05
C ASP A 102 16.77 13.33 -31.58
N ASN A 103 16.63 13.63 -30.29
CA ASN A 103 17.09 14.85 -29.63
C ASN A 103 16.58 16.12 -30.33
N ASP A 104 15.34 16.07 -30.81
CA ASP A 104 14.65 17.16 -31.50
C ASP A 104 13.74 17.98 -30.58
N GLY A 105 13.71 17.64 -29.29
CA GLY A 105 12.89 18.26 -28.26
C GLY A 105 11.49 17.64 -28.14
N LEU A 106 11.18 16.57 -28.88
CA LEU A 106 9.89 15.89 -28.85
C LEU A 106 10.07 14.41 -28.45
N PRO A 107 9.91 14.09 -27.16
CA PRO A 107 9.98 12.71 -26.71
C PRO A 107 8.99 11.80 -27.46
N GLN A 108 9.44 10.62 -27.85
CA GLN A 108 8.63 9.66 -28.59
C GLN A 108 7.85 8.73 -27.66
N THR A 109 8.50 8.30 -26.58
CA THR A 109 7.96 7.37 -25.60
C THR A 109 8.08 7.94 -24.20
N MET A 110 7.17 7.52 -23.32
CA MET A 110 7.31 7.75 -21.88
C MET A 110 7.06 6.47 -21.10
N THR A 111 7.81 6.33 -20.03
CA THR A 111 7.73 5.21 -19.08
C THR A 111 7.29 5.75 -17.73
N ILE A 112 6.23 5.16 -17.19
CA ILE A 112 5.70 5.43 -15.85
C ILE A 112 6.11 4.26 -14.96
N SER A 113 6.90 4.55 -13.94
CA SER A 113 7.23 3.59 -12.90
C SER A 113 6.40 3.86 -11.65
N ALA A 114 5.77 2.82 -11.13
CA ALA A 114 4.96 2.88 -9.92
C ALA A 114 5.38 1.80 -8.92
N LEU A 115 5.38 2.14 -7.64
CA LEU A 115 5.61 1.17 -6.56
C LEU A 115 4.51 0.12 -6.59
N ASN A 116 4.88 -1.15 -6.57
CA ASN A 116 3.88 -2.21 -6.57
C ASN A 116 3.03 -2.08 -5.29
N ALA A 117 1.73 -2.36 -5.37
CA ALA A 117 0.89 -2.43 -4.18
C ALA A 117 1.48 -3.35 -3.09
N ALA A 118 2.31 -4.34 -3.46
CA ALA A 118 3.05 -5.16 -2.50
C ALA A 118 4.00 -4.35 -1.59
N ASP A 119 4.50 -3.19 -2.01
CA ASP A 119 5.37 -2.32 -1.21
C ASP A 119 4.67 -1.75 0.02
N VAL A 120 3.33 -1.81 0.10
CA VAL A 120 2.57 -1.45 1.30
C VAL A 120 3.05 -2.18 2.55
N TRP A 121 3.52 -3.42 2.42
CA TRP A 121 4.09 -4.17 3.53
C TRP A 121 5.35 -3.52 4.13
N ASN A 122 6.06 -2.66 3.39
CA ASN A 122 7.17 -1.84 3.90
C ASN A 122 6.73 -0.50 4.50
N THR A 123 5.51 -0.06 4.19
CA THR A 123 4.95 1.20 4.72
C THR A 123 4.28 1.04 6.08
N ILE A 124 3.93 -0.19 6.44
CA ILE A 124 3.28 -0.54 7.70
C ILE A 124 4.35 -0.97 8.71
N PHE A 125 4.29 -0.44 9.93
CA PHE A 125 5.11 -0.88 11.05
C PHE A 125 4.51 -2.14 11.69
N ALA A 126 5.33 -3.12 12.05
CA ALA A 126 4.91 -4.19 12.95
C ALA A 126 4.78 -3.64 14.38
N VAL A 127 3.57 -3.24 14.76
CA VAL A 127 3.33 -2.56 16.03
C VAL A 127 3.42 -3.55 17.20
N SER A 128 4.50 -3.45 17.98
CA SER A 128 4.77 -4.33 19.12
C SER A 128 4.05 -3.92 20.41
N TRP A 129 3.47 -2.71 20.44
CA TRP A 129 2.59 -2.22 21.51
C TRP A 129 1.36 -1.44 20.98
N PRO A 130 0.36 -2.13 20.43
CA PRO A 130 -0.80 -1.49 19.78
C PRO A 130 -1.56 -0.51 20.68
N ALA A 131 -1.63 -0.75 21.99
CA ALA A 131 -2.36 0.14 22.91
C ALA A 131 -1.75 1.55 23.01
N ALA A 132 -0.41 1.68 22.92
CA ALA A 132 0.24 3.00 22.93
C ALA A 132 -0.05 3.76 21.64
N TRP A 133 -0.02 3.06 20.50
CA TRP A 133 -0.37 3.63 19.20
C TRP A 133 -1.84 4.04 19.15
N TRP A 134 -2.74 3.21 19.70
CA TRP A 134 -4.17 3.51 19.78
C TRP A 134 -4.50 4.77 20.59
N ALA A 135 -3.69 5.06 21.62
CA ALA A 135 -3.83 6.26 22.44
C ALA A 135 -3.29 7.53 21.76
N ALA A 136 -2.52 7.39 20.67
CA ALA A 136 -1.90 8.52 19.99
C ALA A 136 -2.95 9.41 19.30
N LYS A 137 -2.76 10.72 19.45
CA LYS A 137 -3.63 11.73 18.83
C LYS A 137 -2.82 12.58 17.85
N PRO A 138 -3.30 12.75 16.60
CA PRO A 138 -2.75 13.73 15.68
C PRO A 138 -2.76 15.12 16.31
N TYR A 139 -1.71 15.88 16.05
CA TYR A 139 -1.57 17.27 16.39
C TYR A 139 -0.82 18.00 15.28
N GLU A 140 -1.09 19.29 15.16
CA GLU A 140 -0.43 20.15 14.20
C GLU A 140 0.98 20.51 14.68
N LYS A 141 1.97 20.37 13.79
CA LYS A 141 3.35 20.78 14.03
C LYS A 141 3.83 21.71 12.93
N THR A 142 4.35 22.87 13.31
CA THR A 142 4.83 23.90 12.39
C THR A 142 6.35 23.99 12.30
N THR A 143 7.06 23.26 13.16
CA THR A 143 8.52 23.24 13.23
C THR A 143 9.05 21.83 13.40
N ASP A 144 10.28 21.58 12.96
CA ASP A 144 10.99 20.35 13.29
C ASP A 144 11.54 20.35 14.72
N GLU A 145 12.25 19.29 15.10
CA GLU A 145 12.90 19.18 16.41
C GLU A 145 14.03 20.21 16.61
N SER A 146 14.60 20.74 15.52
CA SER A 146 15.63 21.79 15.53
C SER A 146 15.05 23.22 15.51
N GLN A 147 13.72 23.36 15.56
CA GLN A 147 12.96 24.62 15.48
C GLN A 147 12.94 25.29 14.10
N LEU A 148 13.37 24.58 13.05
CA LEU A 148 13.19 25.04 11.67
C LEU A 148 11.72 24.95 11.29
N LYS A 149 11.18 26.05 10.72
CA LYS A 149 9.79 26.10 10.30
C LYS A 149 9.58 25.29 9.03
N TYR A 150 8.51 24.51 9.02
CA TYR A 150 8.03 23.87 7.80
C TYR A 150 7.38 24.90 6.87
N SER A 151 7.38 24.60 5.56
CA SER A 151 6.67 25.41 4.55
C SER A 151 5.15 25.38 4.72
N ARG A 152 4.62 24.31 5.35
CA ARG A 152 3.23 24.15 5.75
C ARG A 152 3.16 23.42 7.08
N ALA A 153 2.05 23.55 7.81
CA ALA A 153 1.81 22.77 9.00
C ALA A 153 1.68 21.27 8.67
N TRP A 154 2.29 20.41 9.50
CA TRP A 154 2.25 18.95 9.33
C TRP A 154 1.36 18.33 10.41
N SER A 155 0.52 17.37 10.03
CA SER A 155 -0.20 16.54 11.00
C SER A 155 0.72 15.42 11.47
N MET A 156 0.99 15.35 12.77
CA MET A 156 1.89 14.36 13.37
C MET A 156 1.23 13.68 14.55
N ALA A 157 1.60 12.44 14.84
CA ALA A 157 1.20 11.75 16.06
C ALA A 157 2.44 11.24 16.79
N ARG A 158 2.44 11.39 18.12
CA ARG A 158 3.51 10.86 18.96
C ARG A 158 3.13 9.45 19.39
N VAL A 159 3.94 8.49 18.96
CA VAL A 159 3.82 7.08 19.33
C VAL A 159 4.99 6.68 20.23
N GLU A 160 4.75 5.74 21.13
CA GLU A 160 5.80 5.12 21.93
C GLU A 160 6.20 3.81 21.26
N LEU A 161 7.51 3.66 21.02
CA LEU A 161 8.10 2.41 20.56
C LEU A 161 8.55 1.61 21.79
N ALA A 162 8.20 0.34 21.85
CA ALA A 162 8.57 -0.53 22.94
C ALA A 162 9.97 -1.10 22.73
N GLY A 163 10.89 -0.85 23.66
CA GLY A 163 12.23 -1.46 23.65
C GLY A 163 12.22 -2.98 23.87
N GLN A 164 11.09 -3.53 24.32
CA GLN A 164 10.79 -4.96 24.37
C GLN A 164 9.34 -5.16 23.93
N ALA A 165 9.11 -6.09 23.01
CA ALA A 165 7.77 -6.41 22.54
C ALA A 165 6.89 -6.85 23.72
N MET A 166 5.81 -6.10 23.98
CA MET A 166 4.82 -6.51 24.99
C MET A 166 4.00 -7.70 24.51
N PHE A 167 3.90 -7.88 23.18
CA PHE A 167 3.27 -9.03 22.55
C PHE A 167 4.32 -9.98 21.98
N ARG A 168 4.59 -11.05 22.72
CA ARG A 168 5.39 -12.19 22.25
C ARG A 168 4.41 -13.18 21.62
N TRP A 169 4.34 -13.27 20.28
CA TRP A 169 3.36 -14.14 19.62
C TRP A 169 3.85 -15.57 19.66
N LYS A 170 3.43 -16.30 20.68
CA LYS A 170 4.13 -17.52 21.07
C LYS A 170 3.97 -18.68 20.10
N GLU A 171 2.82 -18.87 19.44
CA GLU A 171 2.67 -20.02 18.55
C GLU A 171 1.38 -19.95 17.73
N GLY A 172 1.45 -20.23 16.44
CA GLY A 172 0.26 -20.38 15.61
C GLY A 172 0.58 -20.71 14.15
N LYS A 173 -0.46 -21.01 13.38
CA LYS A 173 -0.34 -21.17 11.92
C LYS A 173 0.27 -19.91 11.30
N ALA A 174 1.31 -20.07 10.48
CA ALA A 174 2.07 -18.95 9.93
C ALA A 174 1.19 -17.94 9.20
N GLY A 175 0.28 -18.43 8.37
CA GLY A 175 -0.66 -17.59 7.66
C GLY A 175 -1.51 -16.74 8.60
N PHE A 176 -2.05 -17.32 9.66
CA PHE A 176 -2.89 -16.65 10.65
C PHE A 176 -2.08 -15.62 11.44
N VAL A 177 -0.92 -16.01 11.96
CA VAL A 177 -0.06 -15.15 12.79
C VAL A 177 0.38 -13.90 12.01
N ILE A 178 0.83 -14.07 10.76
CA ILE A 178 1.26 -12.96 9.91
C ILE A 178 0.09 -12.03 9.57
N ARG A 179 -1.06 -12.58 9.16
CA ARG A 179 -2.24 -11.78 8.80
C ARG A 179 -2.79 -11.00 9.99
N ARG A 180 -2.79 -11.62 11.16
CA ARG A 180 -3.20 -10.96 12.40
C ARG A 180 -2.29 -9.79 12.71
N LEU A 181 -0.96 -10.02 12.75
CA LEU A 181 0.00 -8.94 13.03
C LEU A 181 -0.19 -7.80 12.03
N ALA A 182 -0.37 -8.12 10.75
CA ALA A 182 -0.62 -7.14 9.71
C ALA A 182 -1.90 -6.32 9.97
N GLN A 183 -3.01 -6.98 10.31
CA GLN A 183 -4.29 -6.28 10.54
C GLN A 183 -4.25 -5.41 11.81
N GLU A 184 -3.75 -5.94 12.94
CA GLU A 184 -3.67 -5.17 14.19
C GLU A 184 -2.71 -3.99 14.05
N SER A 185 -1.60 -4.17 13.33
CA SER A 185 -0.65 -3.10 13.02
C SER A 185 -1.26 -2.03 12.14
N LEU A 186 -2.01 -2.44 11.11
CA LEU A 186 -2.71 -1.54 10.22
C LEU A 186 -3.75 -0.72 10.98
N ASP A 187 -4.60 -1.37 11.78
CA ASP A 187 -5.62 -0.72 12.60
C ASP A 187 -4.96 0.31 13.54
N ALA A 188 -3.86 -0.07 14.20
CA ALA A 188 -3.14 0.81 15.11
C ALA A 188 -2.51 2.02 14.40
N MET A 189 -1.90 1.82 13.24
CA MET A 189 -1.31 2.91 12.44
C MET A 189 -2.38 3.87 11.92
N MET A 190 -3.47 3.34 11.36
CA MET A 190 -4.59 4.15 10.88
C MET A 190 -5.24 4.93 12.01
N MET A 191 -5.28 4.39 13.23
CA MET A 191 -5.75 5.12 14.40
C MET A 191 -4.87 6.34 14.72
N THR A 192 -3.58 6.35 14.37
CA THR A 192 -2.70 7.50 14.65
C THR A 192 -2.91 8.70 13.73
N GLN A 193 -3.64 8.54 12.63
CA GLN A 193 -3.80 9.56 11.59
C GLN A 193 -5.27 9.98 11.44
N ALA A 194 -5.48 11.15 10.85
CA ALA A 194 -6.80 11.69 10.55
C ALA A 194 -6.75 12.57 9.30
N ASP A 195 -7.87 12.62 8.60
CA ASP A 195 -8.09 13.52 7.47
C ASP A 195 -8.27 14.98 7.93
N PRO A 196 -8.19 15.97 7.02
CA PRO A 196 -8.36 17.38 7.37
C PRO A 196 -9.72 17.71 8.01
N ASP A 197 -10.74 16.89 7.78
CA ASP A 197 -12.07 17.03 8.41
C ASP A 197 -12.15 16.42 9.82
N GLY A 198 -11.07 15.78 10.29
CA GLY A 198 -10.95 15.14 11.59
C GLY A 198 -11.34 13.66 11.63
N THR A 199 -11.77 13.07 10.51
CA THR A 199 -12.09 11.65 10.43
C THR A 199 -10.83 10.82 10.62
N ARG A 200 -10.83 9.87 11.56
CA ARG A 200 -9.68 8.98 11.76
C ARG A 200 -9.63 8.00 10.60
N TRP A 201 -8.44 7.71 10.10
CA TRP A 201 -8.29 6.74 9.00
C TRP A 201 -8.77 5.33 9.36
N VAL A 202 -8.80 4.99 10.65
CA VAL A 202 -9.36 3.70 11.09
C VAL A 202 -10.88 3.63 10.88
N ASP A 203 -11.57 4.77 10.83
CA ASP A 203 -13.02 4.86 10.59
C ASP A 203 -13.35 4.85 9.09
N ASP A 204 -12.39 5.20 8.22
CA ASP A 204 -12.48 5.08 6.76
C ASP A 204 -11.23 4.39 6.19
N PRO A 205 -11.12 3.06 6.38
CA PRO A 205 -9.88 2.33 6.10
C PRO A 205 -9.72 2.11 4.59
N PHE A 206 -8.52 2.38 4.08
CA PHE A 206 -8.13 2.16 2.68
C PHE A 206 -7.27 0.90 2.46
N HIS A 207 -7.05 0.11 3.52
CA HIS A 207 -6.31 -1.15 3.51
C HIS A 207 -7.08 -2.23 4.27
N VAL A 208 -6.88 -3.50 3.88
CA VAL A 208 -7.44 -4.65 4.62
C VAL A 208 -6.58 -5.89 4.42
N VAL A 209 -6.61 -6.83 5.37
CA VAL A 209 -5.92 -8.12 5.24
C VAL A 209 -6.91 -9.23 4.87
N GLU A 210 -6.61 -9.97 3.81
CA GLU A 210 -7.41 -11.12 3.36
C GLU A 210 -7.14 -12.37 4.20
N VAL A 211 -8.20 -13.04 4.65
CA VAL A 211 -8.16 -14.24 5.49
C VAL A 211 -8.85 -15.41 4.78
N PRO A 212 -8.10 -16.45 4.36
CA PRO A 212 -8.68 -17.62 3.69
C PRO A 212 -9.50 -18.46 4.67
N GLU A 213 -10.45 -19.24 4.13
CA GLU A 213 -11.29 -20.13 4.94
C GLU A 213 -10.49 -21.18 5.71
N VAL A 214 -9.41 -21.67 5.09
CA VAL A 214 -8.53 -22.68 5.65
C VAL A 214 -7.10 -22.16 5.60
N ASP A 215 -6.35 -22.43 6.67
CA ASP A 215 -4.92 -22.14 6.78
C ASP A 215 -4.18 -23.46 7.06
N ASN A 216 -3.47 -23.96 6.05
CA ASN A 216 -2.74 -25.22 6.12
C ASN A 216 -1.24 -25.02 6.41
N THR A 217 -0.81 -23.78 6.63
CA THR A 217 0.60 -23.45 6.86
C THR A 217 1.19 -24.15 8.08
N PRO A 218 2.53 -24.27 8.18
CA PRO A 218 3.17 -24.77 9.38
C PRO A 218 2.96 -23.81 10.56
N VAL A 219 3.20 -24.31 11.76
CA VAL A 219 3.16 -23.50 12.99
C VAL A 219 4.49 -22.77 13.14
N ILE A 220 4.44 -21.47 13.43
CA ILE A 220 5.60 -20.62 13.69
C ILE A 220 5.45 -19.89 15.03
N SER A 221 6.57 -19.36 15.51
CA SER A 221 6.62 -18.39 16.59
C SER A 221 7.19 -17.09 16.04
N LEU A 222 6.56 -15.95 16.36
CA LEU A 222 6.89 -14.65 15.80
C LEU A 222 7.00 -13.61 16.91
N ASP A 223 8.12 -12.91 16.99
CA ASP A 223 8.27 -11.77 17.89
C ASP A 223 8.08 -10.49 17.05
N ALA A 224 7.09 -9.67 17.39
CA ALA A 224 6.90 -8.38 16.75
C ALA A 224 7.99 -7.41 17.23
N ALA A 225 8.64 -6.71 16.31
CA ALA A 225 9.59 -5.66 16.63
C ALA A 225 9.13 -4.37 15.94
N ASP A 226 9.17 -3.25 16.66
CA ASP A 226 8.79 -1.95 16.10
C ASP A 226 9.76 -1.58 14.96
N GLY A 227 9.34 -1.89 13.74
CA GLY A 227 10.07 -1.73 12.48
C GLY A 227 9.14 -2.06 11.31
N SER A 228 9.65 -2.16 10.10
CA SER A 228 8.83 -2.56 8.94
C SER A 228 8.15 -3.91 9.19
N LEU A 229 6.86 -4.00 8.85
CA LEU A 229 6.09 -5.23 8.93
C LEU A 229 6.74 -6.31 8.06
N TRP A 230 7.22 -5.95 6.87
CA TRP A 230 8.00 -6.84 6.02
C TRP A 230 9.24 -7.41 6.72
N ASP A 231 10.10 -6.55 7.27
CA ASP A 231 11.34 -6.99 7.92
C ASP A 231 11.06 -7.95 9.09
N THR A 232 9.92 -7.77 9.75
CA THR A 232 9.46 -8.62 10.85
C THR A 232 9.00 -9.99 10.35
N VAL A 233 8.25 -10.07 9.23
CA VAL A 233 7.58 -11.32 8.82
C VAL A 233 8.25 -12.06 7.66
N ALA A 234 9.07 -11.41 6.83
CA ALA A 234 9.53 -11.95 5.56
C ALA A 234 10.33 -13.26 5.70
N ALA A 235 11.24 -13.33 6.68
CA ALA A 235 12.04 -14.53 6.92
C ALA A 235 11.16 -15.71 7.39
N GLN A 236 10.21 -15.45 8.29
CA GLN A 236 9.27 -16.46 8.77
C GLN A 236 8.29 -16.90 7.69
N ALA A 237 7.81 -15.97 6.87
CA ALA A 237 6.97 -16.22 5.71
C ALA A 237 7.66 -17.17 4.72
N ARG A 238 8.90 -16.86 4.35
CA ARG A 238 9.72 -17.71 3.47
C ARG A 238 9.92 -19.12 4.04
N ASN A 239 10.28 -19.22 5.32
CA ASN A 239 10.48 -20.51 5.99
C ASN A 239 9.19 -21.34 6.09
N ALA A 240 8.04 -20.66 6.22
CA ALA A 240 6.74 -21.30 6.27
C ALA A 240 6.14 -21.63 4.88
N GLY A 241 6.84 -21.30 3.79
CA GLY A 241 6.36 -21.54 2.43
C GLY A 241 5.17 -20.66 2.05
N VAL A 242 5.12 -19.41 2.55
CA VAL A 242 4.10 -18.43 2.17
C VAL A 242 4.69 -17.23 1.45
N ILE A 243 3.95 -16.72 0.47
CA ILE A 243 4.24 -15.50 -0.28
C ILE A 243 3.41 -14.36 0.29
N LEU A 244 4.08 -13.25 0.61
CA LEU A 244 3.43 -11.99 0.93
C LEU A 244 3.17 -11.22 -0.36
N GLY A 245 1.98 -10.66 -0.50
CA GLY A 245 1.63 -9.83 -1.64
C GLY A 245 0.51 -8.87 -1.29
N ALA A 246 0.16 -8.00 -2.23
CA ALA A 246 -1.02 -7.16 -2.09
C ALA A 246 -1.68 -6.95 -3.46
N ARG A 247 -2.95 -6.57 -3.46
CA ARG A 247 -3.71 -6.27 -4.68
C ARG A 247 -4.71 -5.17 -4.42
N VAL A 248 -5.04 -4.43 -5.48
CA VAL A 248 -6.14 -3.46 -5.44
C VAL A 248 -7.48 -4.21 -5.54
N TRP A 249 -8.46 -3.81 -4.74
CA TRP A 249 -9.86 -4.24 -4.81
C TRP A 249 -10.75 -3.03 -5.07
N TRP A 250 -11.72 -3.14 -5.98
CA TRP A 250 -12.63 -2.04 -6.33
C TRP A 250 -14.09 -2.36 -5.98
N PRO A 251 -14.93 -1.33 -5.74
CA PRO A 251 -16.37 -1.49 -5.63
C PRO A 251 -16.93 -2.28 -6.83
N GLY A 252 -17.63 -3.39 -6.53
CA GLY A 252 -18.16 -4.32 -7.53
C GLY A 252 -17.32 -5.60 -7.73
N ASP A 253 -16.10 -5.66 -7.18
CA ASP A 253 -15.35 -6.91 -7.13
C ASP A 253 -15.95 -7.91 -6.13
N LYS A 254 -15.55 -9.19 -6.26
CA LYS A 254 -15.94 -10.22 -5.29
C LYS A 254 -15.56 -9.77 -3.88
N PRO A 255 -16.47 -9.89 -2.89
CA PRO A 255 -16.18 -9.55 -1.51
C PRO A 255 -14.91 -10.22 -0.99
N VAL A 256 -14.18 -9.53 -0.13
CA VAL A 256 -12.95 -10.03 0.51
C VAL A 256 -13.29 -10.58 1.87
N ARG A 257 -12.84 -11.81 2.18
CA ARG A 257 -12.97 -12.37 3.52
C ARG A 257 -11.93 -11.73 4.43
N CYS A 258 -12.38 -10.97 5.42
CA CYS A 258 -11.53 -10.20 6.33
C CYS A 258 -12.22 -10.02 7.68
N TRP A 259 -11.49 -9.51 8.68
CA TRP A 259 -12.08 -9.10 9.94
C TRP A 259 -13.04 -7.91 9.74
N ASN A 260 -14.00 -7.69 10.64
CA ASN A 260 -14.75 -6.43 10.65
C ASN A 260 -13.80 -5.26 10.84
N GLN A 261 -14.16 -4.09 10.32
CA GLN A 261 -13.33 -2.89 10.46
C GLN A 261 -13.27 -2.47 11.93
N ALA A 262 -12.09 -2.02 12.37
CA ALA A 262 -11.99 -1.36 13.66
C ALA A 262 -12.62 0.03 13.54
N THR A 263 -12.95 0.66 14.66
CA THR A 263 -13.38 2.06 14.68
C THR A 263 -12.65 2.76 15.81
N SER A 264 -12.51 4.08 15.70
CA SER A 264 -11.87 4.92 16.73
C SER A 264 -12.58 4.86 18.09
N SER A 265 -13.83 4.40 18.11
CA SER A 265 -14.61 4.17 19.34
C SER A 265 -14.26 2.88 20.09
N MET A 266 -13.56 1.94 19.45
CA MET A 266 -13.15 0.68 20.06
C MET A 266 -11.99 0.88 21.03
N THR A 267 -11.98 0.14 22.13
CA THR A 267 -10.80 0.08 23.01
C THR A 267 -9.74 -0.87 22.45
N PRO A 268 -8.46 -0.75 22.85
CA PRO A 268 -7.41 -1.66 22.40
C PRO A 268 -7.74 -3.16 22.62
N GLN A 269 -8.44 -3.49 23.70
CA GLN A 269 -8.88 -4.85 23.99
C GLN A 269 -9.93 -5.37 23.00
N GLN A 270 -10.74 -4.49 22.42
CA GLN A 270 -11.74 -4.86 21.41
C GLN A 270 -11.11 -5.03 20.02
N VAL A 271 -9.97 -4.41 19.78
CA VAL A 271 -9.21 -4.49 18.53
C VAL A 271 -8.38 -5.77 18.46
N ASP A 272 -7.95 -6.29 19.61
CA ASP A 272 -7.18 -7.54 19.71
C ASP A 272 -7.94 -8.72 19.07
N ILE A 273 -7.34 -9.32 18.04
CA ILE A 273 -7.92 -10.43 17.28
C ILE A 273 -7.87 -11.75 18.07
N SER A 274 -6.91 -11.91 18.98
CA SER A 274 -6.81 -13.10 19.84
C SER A 274 -6.52 -12.66 21.28
N PRO A 275 -7.53 -12.13 21.99
CA PRO A 275 -7.34 -11.60 23.32
C PRO A 275 -6.94 -12.71 24.29
N SER A 276 -6.05 -12.36 25.22
CA SER A 276 -5.61 -13.29 26.28
C SER A 276 -6.75 -13.69 27.24
N GLN A 277 -7.83 -12.91 27.27
CA GLN A 277 -9.03 -13.15 28.07
C GLN A 277 -10.28 -12.86 27.24
N GLY A 278 -11.29 -13.73 27.35
CA GLY A 278 -12.57 -13.56 26.64
C GLY A 278 -12.54 -14.01 25.18
N ALA A 279 -13.63 -13.70 24.46
CA ALA A 279 -13.75 -13.96 23.03
C ALA A 279 -13.34 -12.72 22.22
N SER A 280 -12.74 -12.95 21.05
CA SER A 280 -12.42 -11.87 20.11
C SER A 280 -13.69 -11.16 19.65
N GLN A 281 -13.67 -9.82 19.62
CA GLN A 281 -14.72 -9.01 19.01
C GLN A 281 -14.50 -8.84 17.50
N ARG A 282 -13.37 -9.34 16.98
CA ARG A 282 -13.00 -9.29 15.57
C ARG A 282 -13.60 -10.50 14.85
N THR A 283 -14.61 -10.27 14.02
CA THR A 283 -15.37 -11.31 13.31
C THR A 283 -15.00 -11.39 11.84
N LEU A 284 -14.82 -12.61 11.34
CA LEU A 284 -14.54 -12.87 9.92
C LEU A 284 -15.83 -12.96 9.11
N ALA A 285 -15.90 -12.21 8.01
CA ALA A 285 -16.90 -12.42 6.98
C ALA A 285 -16.41 -11.87 5.64
N TYR A 286 -17.14 -12.21 4.58
CA TYR A 286 -16.97 -11.60 3.26
C TYR A 286 -17.53 -10.18 3.26
N ARG A 287 -16.72 -9.20 2.87
CA ARG A 287 -17.04 -7.77 2.90
C ARG A 287 -16.76 -7.09 1.57
N ALA A 288 -17.61 -6.13 1.23
CA ALA A 288 -17.40 -5.17 0.16
C ALA A 288 -17.26 -3.78 0.78
N PHE A 289 -16.55 -2.90 0.08
CA PHE A 289 -16.21 -1.56 0.53
C PHE A 289 -16.77 -0.51 -0.44
N PRO A 290 -17.06 0.72 0.05
CA PRO A 290 -17.62 1.79 -0.78
C PRO A 290 -16.60 2.40 -1.76
N HIS A 291 -15.31 2.29 -1.46
CA HIS A 291 -14.19 2.81 -2.24
C HIS A 291 -13.14 1.71 -2.52
N ALA A 292 -12.12 2.06 -3.31
CA ALA A 292 -11.00 1.17 -3.59
C ALA A 292 -10.20 0.83 -2.32
N MET A 293 -9.70 -0.39 -2.23
CA MET A 293 -8.93 -0.89 -1.09
C MET A 293 -7.63 -1.52 -1.58
N ILE A 294 -6.56 -1.39 -0.80
CA ILE A 294 -5.40 -2.27 -0.91
C ILE A 294 -5.63 -3.49 0.00
N VAL A 295 -5.63 -4.66 -0.62
CA VAL A 295 -5.84 -5.95 0.06
C VAL A 295 -4.49 -6.63 0.22
N LEU A 296 -3.99 -6.69 1.45
CA LEU A 296 -2.81 -7.48 1.81
C LEU A 296 -3.17 -8.96 1.79
N THR A 297 -2.30 -9.76 1.20
CA THR A 297 -2.48 -11.21 1.05
C THR A 297 -1.25 -11.96 1.55
N VAL A 298 -1.51 -13.10 2.17
CA VAL A 298 -0.50 -14.13 2.44
C VAL A 298 -0.98 -15.35 1.67
N LYS A 299 -0.19 -15.92 0.77
CA LYS A 299 -0.59 -17.05 -0.07
C LYS A 299 0.33 -18.24 0.15
N GLU A 300 -0.23 -19.42 0.32
CA GLU A 300 0.55 -20.65 0.41
C GLU A 300 1.19 -20.95 -0.95
N VAL A 301 2.47 -21.31 -0.96
CA VAL A 301 3.12 -21.84 -2.17
C VAL A 301 2.69 -23.29 -2.29
N ALA A 302 1.95 -23.62 -3.35
CA ALA A 302 1.69 -25.02 -3.67
C ALA A 302 3.05 -25.70 -3.94
N HIS A 303 3.44 -26.63 -3.08
CA HIS A 303 4.54 -27.54 -3.38
C HIS A 303 4.09 -28.39 -4.57
N VAL A 304 4.70 -28.16 -5.74
CA VAL A 304 4.66 -29.08 -6.88
C VAL A 304 5.62 -30.23 -6.61
#